data_AF-A0A2D9Y0N6-F1
#
_entry.id   AF-A0A2D9Y0N6-F1
#
_cell.length_a   1.000
_cell.length_b   1.000
_cell.length_c   1.000
_cell.angle_alpha   90.00
_cell.angle_beta   90.00
_cell.angle_gamma   90.00
#
_symmetry.space_group_name_H-M   'P 1'
#
loop_
_entity.id
_entity.type
_entity.pdbx_description
1 polymer ?
#
loop_
_entity_poly.entity_id
_entity_poly.type
_entity_poly.pdbx_seq_one_letter_code
_entity_poly.pdbx_strand_id
1 'polypeptide(L)'
;MIKNSIVLVIVGIFLMITHIFLVPLWMEQDNLNEIFKQQAFLCFFSILIYISTYIATKKMPTQAGFVFIGLLLGKIAAAAFYLYSRGWLDENAGDSKKYIFFMYYIIYLIVLVVLTSKLLNKNTDNNL
;
A
#
# COMPACT_ATOMS: atom_id res chain seq x y z
N MET A 1 -13.17 22.53 -7.99
CA MET A 1 -11.79 22.29 -7.49
C MET A 1 -11.71 21.93 -6.01
N ILE A 2 -12.40 22.66 -5.10
CA ILE A 2 -12.33 22.43 -3.64
C ILE A 2 -12.71 21.00 -3.22
N LYS A 3 -13.73 20.39 -3.86
CA LYS A 3 -14.18 19.01 -3.58
C LYS A 3 -13.07 17.95 -3.78
N ASN A 4 -12.20 18.11 -4.76
CA ASN A 4 -11.12 17.15 -5.04
C ASN A 4 -9.97 17.30 -4.05
N SER A 5 -9.73 18.53 -3.58
CA SER A 5 -8.70 18.82 -2.57
C SER A 5 -9.05 18.19 -1.22
N ILE A 6 -10.33 18.18 -0.85
CA ILE A 6 -10.81 17.51 0.38
C ILE A 6 -10.54 16.00 0.33
N VAL A 7 -10.74 15.35 -0.82
CA VAL A 7 -10.46 13.91 -0.98
C VAL A 7 -8.96 13.62 -0.84
N LEU A 8 -8.10 14.46 -1.43
CA LEU A 8 -6.64 14.37 -1.26
C LEU A 8 -6.21 14.57 0.20
N VAL A 9 -6.81 15.53 0.91
CA VAL A 9 -6.54 15.76 2.34
C VAL A 9 -7.00 14.57 3.19
N ILE A 10 -8.18 14.00 2.93
CA ILE A 10 -8.66 12.80 3.63
C ILE A 10 -7.74 11.61 3.36
N VAL A 11 -7.32 11.40 2.10
CA VAL A 11 -6.38 10.33 1.74
C VAL A 11 -5.01 10.54 2.41
N GLY A 12 -4.53 11.78 2.49
CA GLY A 12 -3.28 12.12 3.18
C GLY A 12 -3.34 11.90 4.69
N ILE A 13 -4.41 12.34 5.34
CA ILE A 13 -4.64 12.08 6.78
C ILE A 13 -4.77 10.57 7.03
N PHE A 14 -5.43 9.84 6.14
CA PHE A 14 -5.59 8.40 6.25
C PHE A 14 -4.25 7.66 6.08
N LEU A 15 -3.43 8.05 5.10
CA LEU A 15 -2.06 7.56 4.94
C LEU A 15 -1.21 7.81 6.19
N MET A 16 -1.33 9.02 6.77
CA MET A 16 -0.62 9.43 7.98
C MET A 16 -1.07 8.61 9.22
N ILE A 17 -2.38 8.38 9.39
CA ILE A 17 -2.91 7.53 10.48
C ILE A 17 -2.39 6.10 10.32
N THR A 18 -2.38 5.58 9.09
CA THR A 18 -1.89 4.23 8.83
C THR A 18 -0.40 4.12 9.16
N HIS A 19 0.39 5.14 8.83
CA HIS A 19 1.83 5.21 9.13
C HIS A 19 2.14 5.37 10.62
N ILE A 20 1.41 6.23 11.34
CA ILE A 20 1.73 6.58 12.74
C ILE A 20 1.19 5.54 13.72
N PHE A 21 0.01 4.94 13.44
CA PHE A 21 -0.65 4.07 14.41
C PHE A 21 -0.64 2.60 14.00
N LEU A 22 -0.91 2.28 12.73
CA LEU A 22 -1.03 0.88 12.32
C LEU A 22 0.34 0.22 12.16
N VAL A 23 1.30 0.92 11.57
CA VAL A 23 2.65 0.37 11.36
C VAL A 23 3.28 -0.05 12.70
N PRO A 24 3.32 0.79 13.76
CA PRO A 24 3.93 0.40 15.04
C PRO A 24 3.19 -0.73 15.77
N LEU A 25 1.85 -0.74 15.74
CA LEU A 25 1.02 -1.81 16.34
C LEU A 25 1.32 -3.19 15.77
N TRP A 26 1.76 -3.24 14.52
CA TRP A 26 2.14 -4.48 13.84
C TRP A 26 3.64 -4.78 13.96
N MET A 27 4.44 -3.81 14.43
CA MET A 27 5.87 -3.98 14.69
C MET A 27 6.18 -4.58 16.06
N GLU A 28 5.30 -4.46 17.07
CA GLU A 28 5.58 -4.98 18.42
C GLU A 28 5.82 -6.51 18.42
N GLN A 29 6.97 -6.83 19.01
CA GLN A 29 7.80 -8.04 18.92
C GLN A 29 7.22 -9.24 19.67
N ASP A 30 7.71 -10.42 19.27
CA ASP A 30 7.62 -11.72 19.95
C ASP A 30 6.32 -12.52 19.78
N ASN A 31 6.22 -13.24 18.65
CA ASN A 31 5.85 -14.68 18.60
C ASN A 31 5.59 -15.14 17.15
N LEU A 32 5.55 -16.47 16.95
CA LEU A 32 5.23 -17.29 15.76
C LEU A 32 4.16 -16.77 14.76
N ASN A 33 3.44 -15.69 15.07
CA ASN A 33 2.44 -14.99 14.26
C ASN A 33 3.03 -13.90 13.35
N GLU A 34 4.35 -13.72 13.31
CA GLU A 34 5.01 -12.61 12.62
C GLU A 34 4.82 -12.62 11.09
N ILE A 35 4.94 -13.78 10.45
CA ILE A 35 4.70 -13.92 8.99
C ILE A 35 3.24 -13.59 8.67
N PHE A 36 2.30 -14.08 9.47
CA PHE A 36 0.88 -13.77 9.29
C PHE A 36 0.60 -12.27 9.44
N LYS A 37 1.20 -11.62 10.44
CA LYS A 37 1.13 -10.16 10.61
C LYS A 37 1.74 -9.44 9.40
N GLN A 38 2.89 -9.88 8.89
CA GLN A 38 3.46 -9.28 7.67
C GLN A 38 2.51 -9.43 6.46
N GLN A 39 1.93 -10.62 6.25
CA GLN A 39 1.01 -10.85 5.13
C GLN A 39 -0.27 -10.04 5.26
N ALA A 40 -0.87 -9.99 6.45
CA ALA A 40 -2.09 -9.23 6.65
C ALA A 40 -1.84 -7.72 6.58
N PHE A 41 -0.67 -7.22 6.97
CA PHE A 41 -0.23 -5.84 6.70
C PHE A 41 -0.16 -5.56 5.20
N LEU A 42 0.53 -6.41 4.44
CA LEU A 42 0.66 -6.26 2.99
C LEU A 42 -0.68 -6.30 2.27
N CYS A 43 -1.55 -7.23 2.68
CA CYS A 43 -2.90 -7.39 2.14
C CYS A 43 -3.77 -6.17 2.45
N PHE A 44 -3.80 -5.73 3.72
CA PHE A 44 -4.58 -4.57 4.16
C PHE A 44 -4.24 -3.31 3.37
N PHE A 45 -2.94 -3.02 3.20
CA PHE A 45 -2.51 -1.90 2.37
C PHE A 45 -2.95 -2.06 0.91
N SER A 46 -2.84 -3.25 0.33
CA SER A 46 -3.29 -3.45 -1.06
C SER A 46 -4.80 -3.23 -1.23
N ILE A 47 -5.61 -3.71 -0.28
CA ILE A 47 -7.06 -3.49 -0.27
C ILE A 47 -7.37 -2.00 -0.15
N LEU A 48 -6.72 -1.29 0.77
CA LEU A 48 -6.89 0.15 0.94
C LEU A 48 -6.57 0.92 -0.34
N ILE A 49 -5.43 0.63 -0.97
CA ILE A 49 -5.02 1.32 -2.20
C ILE A 49 -6.04 1.07 -3.31
N TYR A 50 -6.50 -0.17 -3.45
CA TYR A 50 -7.50 -0.52 -4.44
C TYR A 50 -8.84 0.21 -4.21
N ILE A 51 -9.35 0.21 -2.96
CA ILE A 51 -10.61 0.89 -2.60
C ILE A 51 -10.48 2.40 -2.78
N SER A 52 -9.40 3.01 -2.30
CA SER A 52 -9.15 4.44 -2.46
C SER A 52 -9.05 4.83 -3.93
N THR A 53 -8.38 4.01 -4.74
CA THR A 53 -8.31 4.23 -6.19
C THR A 53 -9.69 4.06 -6.83
N TYR A 54 -10.48 3.07 -6.44
CA TYR A 54 -11.86 2.87 -6.91
C TYR A 54 -12.78 4.04 -6.58
N ILE A 55 -12.68 4.60 -5.38
CA ILE A 55 -13.42 5.80 -5.02
C ILE A 55 -12.95 6.98 -5.89
N ALA A 56 -11.65 7.10 -6.11
CA ALA A 56 -11.08 8.14 -6.96
C ALA A 56 -11.51 7.98 -8.43
N THR A 57 -11.57 6.76 -8.98
CA THR A 57 -12.04 6.55 -10.36
C THR A 57 -13.48 7.00 -10.54
N LYS A 58 -14.35 6.85 -9.52
CA LYS A 58 -15.73 7.35 -9.55
C LYS A 58 -15.87 8.85 -9.32
N LYS A 59 -15.09 9.43 -8.40
CA LYS A 59 -15.26 10.84 -7.99
C LYS A 59 -14.38 11.83 -8.76
N MET A 60 -13.22 11.38 -9.23
CA MET A 60 -12.18 12.19 -9.86
C MET A 60 -11.42 11.35 -10.92
N PRO A 61 -12.10 10.86 -11.97
CA PRO A 61 -11.53 9.91 -12.93
C PRO A 61 -10.22 10.38 -13.58
N THR A 62 -10.10 11.68 -13.90
CA THR A 62 -8.90 12.28 -14.48
C THR A 62 -7.69 12.30 -13.54
N GLN A 63 -7.91 12.18 -12.23
CA GLN A 63 -6.87 12.22 -11.19
C GLN A 63 -6.64 10.86 -10.52
N ALA A 64 -7.44 9.84 -10.84
CA ALA A 64 -7.38 8.56 -10.16
C ALA A 64 -6.04 7.82 -10.35
N GLY A 65 -5.38 8.01 -11.50
CA GLY A 65 -4.03 7.49 -11.73
C GLY A 65 -2.98 8.13 -10.81
N PHE A 66 -3.07 9.44 -10.57
CA PHE A 66 -2.20 10.13 -9.61
C PHE A 66 -2.44 9.66 -8.18
N VAL A 67 -3.71 9.46 -7.80
CA VAL A 67 -4.07 8.90 -6.49
C VAL A 67 -3.47 7.51 -6.31
N PHE A 68 -3.58 6.65 -7.34
CA PHE A 68 -2.98 5.32 -7.32
C PHE A 68 -1.45 5.37 -7.15
N ILE A 69 -0.75 6.19 -7.94
CA ILE A 69 0.71 6.31 -7.88
C ILE A 69 1.16 6.82 -6.50
N GLY A 70 0.50 7.86 -5.97
CA GLY A 70 0.84 8.41 -4.65
C GLY A 70 0.64 7.40 -3.52
N LEU A 71 -0.47 6.65 -3.57
CA LEU A 71 -0.76 5.56 -2.62
C LEU A 71 0.22 4.39 -2.74
N LEU A 72 0.62 4.02 -3.96
CA LEU A 72 1.60 2.98 -4.24
C LEU A 72 2.98 3.36 -3.67
N LEU A 73 3.42 4.60 -3.88
CA LEU A 73 4.65 5.13 -3.29
C LEU A 73 4.60 5.11 -1.76
N GLY A 74 3.45 5.45 -1.16
CA GLY A 74 3.23 5.32 0.28
C GLY A 74 3.43 3.89 0.79
N LYS A 75 2.93 2.88 0.07
CA LYS A 75 3.16 1.46 0.41
C LYS A 75 4.63 1.08 0.35
N ILE A 76 5.34 1.56 -0.67
CA ILE A 76 6.79 1.31 -0.82
C ILE A 76 7.56 1.94 0.33
N ALA A 77 7.26 3.18 0.69
CA ALA A 77 7.87 3.87 1.83
C ALA A 77 7.57 3.15 3.16
N ALA A 78 6.33 2.70 3.38
CA ALA A 78 5.95 1.95 4.57
C ALA A 78 6.68 0.61 4.67
N ALA A 79 6.83 -0.12 3.55
CA ALA A 79 7.61 -1.35 3.52
C ALA A 79 9.10 -1.09 3.76
N ALA A 80 9.68 -0.06 3.15
CA ALA A 80 11.07 0.33 3.38
C ALA A 80 11.33 0.70 4.84
N PHE A 81 10.43 1.46 5.46
CA PHE A 81 10.53 1.82 6.88
C PHE A 81 10.41 0.59 7.79
N TYR A 82 9.52 -0.36 7.46
CA TYR A 82 9.41 -1.63 8.18
C TYR A 82 10.70 -2.47 8.09
N LEU A 83 11.32 -2.52 6.91
CA LEU A 83 12.60 -3.21 6.72
C LEU A 83 13.73 -2.54 7.53
N TYR A 84 13.77 -1.21 7.52
CA TYR A 84 14.74 -0.42 8.28
C TYR A 84 14.59 -0.61 9.79
N SER A 85 13.37 -0.50 10.32
CA SER A 85 13.12 -0.63 11.76
C SER A 85 13.44 -2.01 12.32
N ARG A 86 13.43 -3.04 11.47
CA ARG A 86 13.83 -4.40 11.83
C ARG A 86 15.32 -4.67 11.70
N GLY A 87 16.13 -3.68 11.33
CA GLY A 87 17.57 -3.84 11.13
C GLY A 87 17.90 -4.82 9.99
N TRP A 88 16.95 -5.09 9.09
CA TRP A 88 17.14 -6.10 8.06
C TRP A 88 18.21 -5.73 7.04
N LEU A 89 18.54 -4.44 6.94
CA LEU A 89 19.62 -3.90 6.12
C LEU A 89 21.02 -4.17 6.71
N ASP A 90 21.12 -4.36 8.03
CA ASP A 90 22.40 -4.51 8.74
C ASP A 90 22.74 -5.98 9.06
N GLU A 91 21.75 -6.87 8.99
CA GLU A 91 21.90 -8.30 9.27
C GLU A 91 22.32 -9.13 8.03
N ASN A 92 23.16 -10.15 8.26
CA ASN A 92 23.70 -11.06 7.24
C ASN A 92 22.68 -11.52 6.19
N ALA A 93 23.11 -11.50 4.92
CA ALA A 93 22.38 -11.96 3.75
C ALA A 93 22.15 -13.49 3.79
N GLY A 94 21.16 -13.95 4.54
CA GLY A 94 20.87 -15.38 4.68
C GLY A 94 19.58 -15.74 5.41
N ASP A 95 18.81 -14.76 5.90
CA ASP A 95 17.56 -15.04 6.61
C ASP A 95 16.41 -15.33 5.62
N SER A 96 15.95 -16.58 5.63
CA SER A 96 14.84 -17.08 4.82
C SER A 96 13.55 -16.29 5.02
N LYS A 97 13.34 -15.67 6.19
CA LYS A 97 12.16 -14.83 6.46
C LYS A 97 12.15 -13.57 5.60
N LYS A 98 13.32 -12.98 5.33
CA LYS A 98 13.45 -11.79 4.47
C LYS A 98 13.03 -12.11 3.05
N TYR A 99 13.55 -13.22 2.52
CA TYR A 99 13.21 -13.68 1.17
C TYR A 99 11.71 -13.98 1.02
N ILE A 100 11.11 -14.64 2.01
CA ILE A 100 9.66 -14.90 2.03
C ILE A 100 8.89 -13.58 2.01
N PHE A 101 9.23 -12.63 2.89
CA PHE A 101 8.60 -11.32 2.91
C PHE A 101 8.70 -10.60 1.56
N PHE A 102 9.90 -10.50 0.97
CA PHE A 102 10.12 -9.85 -0.32
C PHE A 102 9.35 -10.53 -1.45
N MET A 103 9.34 -11.87 -1.50
CA MET A 103 8.59 -12.61 -2.50
C MET A 103 7.10 -12.28 -2.45
N TYR A 104 6.49 -12.35 -1.26
CA TYR A 104 5.08 -12.00 -1.09
C TYR A 104 4.82 -10.52 -1.37
N TYR A 105 5.69 -9.62 -0.90
CA TYR A 105 5.61 -8.19 -1.18
C TYR A 105 5.50 -7.92 -2.70
N ILE A 106 6.38 -8.54 -3.49
CA ILE A 106 6.38 -8.43 -4.95
C ILE A 106 5.08 -8.99 -5.55
N ILE A 107 4.63 -10.17 -5.10
CA ILE A 107 3.36 -10.77 -5.57
C ILE A 107 2.19 -9.82 -5.30
N TYR A 108 2.05 -9.31 -4.07
CA TYR A 108 0.99 -8.37 -3.72
C TYR A 108 1.08 -7.06 -4.49
N LEU A 109 2.29 -6.58 -4.79
CA LEU A 109 2.52 -5.38 -5.60
C LEU A 109 2.04 -5.61 -7.04
N ILE A 110 2.45 -6.72 -7.68
CA ILE A 110 2.05 -7.06 -9.05
C ILE A 110 0.54 -7.21 -9.15
N VAL A 111 -0.07 -7.98 -8.25
CA VAL A 111 -1.53 -8.19 -8.23
C VAL A 111 -2.26 -6.85 -8.08
N LEU A 112 -1.80 -5.99 -7.17
CA LEU A 112 -2.39 -4.66 -6.97
C LEU A 112 -2.29 -3.79 -8.23
N VAL A 113 -1.13 -3.74 -8.88
CA VAL A 113 -0.93 -2.99 -10.13
C VAL A 113 -1.85 -3.53 -11.21
N VAL A 114 -1.88 -4.84 -11.45
CA VAL A 114 -2.73 -5.45 -12.49
C VAL A 114 -4.22 -5.16 -12.27
N LEU A 115 -4.72 -5.36 -11.04
CA LEU A 115 -6.13 -5.11 -10.72
C LEU A 115 -6.48 -3.63 -10.85
N THR A 116 -5.60 -2.74 -10.39
CA THR A 116 -5.85 -1.30 -10.39
C THR A 116 -5.71 -0.70 -11.79
N SER A 117 -4.79 -1.19 -12.62
CA SER A 117 -4.68 -0.82 -14.04
C SER A 117 -5.93 -1.21 -14.82
N LYS A 118 -6.48 -2.42 -14.61
CA LYS A 118 -7.76 -2.82 -15.22
C LYS A 118 -8.91 -1.90 -14.80
N LEU A 119 -8.95 -1.53 -13.53
CA LEU A 119 -9.94 -0.61 -12.98
C LEU A 119 -9.83 0.79 -13.60
N LEU A 120 -8.61 1.30 -13.74
CA LEU A 120 -8.36 2.61 -14.35
C LEU A 120 -8.73 2.62 -15.84
N ASN A 121 -8.33 1.59 -16.60
CA ASN A 121 -8.62 1.49 -18.04
C ASN A 121 -10.12 1.35 -18.32
N LYS A 122 -10.85 0.57 -17.51
CA LYS A 122 -12.31 0.40 -17.68
C LYS A 122 -13.08 1.73 -17.56
N ASN A 123 -12.55 2.71 -16.85
CA ASN A 123 -13.17 4.03 -16.76
C ASN A 123 -12.77 4.96 -17.92
N THR A 124 -11.65 4.72 -18.58
CA THR A 124 -11.28 5.43 -19.81
C THR A 124 -12.24 5.05 -20.94
N ASP A 125 -12.57 3.77 -21.06
CA ASP A 125 -13.45 3.25 -22.11
C ASP A 125 -14.94 3.64 -21.94
N ASN A 126 -15.37 3.98 -20.71
CA ASN A 126 -16.76 4.40 -20.43
C ASN A 126 -16.97 5.92 -20.52
N ASN A 127 -15.92 6.71 -20.71
CA ASN A 127 -15.99 8.18 -20.81
C ASN A 127 -15.64 8.70 -22.23
N LEU A 128 -15.51 7.80 -23.20
CA LEU A 128 -15.44 8.06 -24.64
C LEU A 128 -16.78 7.69 -25.28
#